data_AF-A0A7L2X7H6-F1
#
_entry.id   AF-A0A7L2X7H6-F1
#
_cell.length_a   1.000
_cell.length_b   1.000
_cell.length_c   1.000
_cell.angle_alpha   90.00
_cell.angle_beta   90.00
_cell.angle_gamma   90.00
#
_symmetry.space_group_name_H-M   'P 1'
#
loop_
_entity.id
_entity.type
_entity.pdbx_description
1 polymer ?
#
loop_
_entity_poly.entity_id
_entity_poly.type
_entity_poly.pdbx_seq_one_letter_code
_entity_poly.pdbx_strand_id
1 'polypeptide(L)'
;PGLSRLCSSQSLEVRSSPRAAAGNKGEGRGAELLETPSHRLGRVKSLHEMPGPNTLYNLYEFFWKDGFGRIHEIQQKHTQEYGKIFKSHFGPQFVVSIADRDMVAQVLRAEGRAPQRANMESWQEYRDLRGRATGLISAEGEQWLKMRSVLSQKVLKPKDVAVYSEGVNEVITDLIKRIHTLRSQEEDGETVTNVNKLFFKYSMEGKPGWICKENGHKAEWLWSLSLLKSTFRPKRLFAVTDVYMELWVTFLSVSFTEVFQFLLLLGQIHVDNKLKAIQSQLDQGEVVNGGLLTDLLVNKELTLEEIYANMTEMLLAGVDTVSL
;
A
#
# COMPACT_ATOMS: atom_id res chain seq x y z
N PRO A 1 33.05 -3.47 -35.23
CA PRO A 1 34.33 -4.12 -34.87
C PRO A 1 34.44 -4.24 -33.34
N GLY A 2 33.88 -5.29 -32.72
CA GLY A 2 34.64 -6.53 -32.43
C GLY A 2 35.56 -6.28 -31.23
N LEU A 3 35.22 -6.70 -30.01
CA LEU A 3 35.54 -8.06 -29.54
C LEU A 3 34.72 -8.47 -28.31
N SER A 4 34.58 -9.77 -28.21
CA SER A 4 33.65 -10.55 -27.42
C SER A 4 34.36 -11.42 -26.37
N ARG A 5 33.61 -11.77 -25.31
CA ARG A 5 33.68 -13.00 -24.47
C ARG A 5 34.86 -13.21 -23.51
N LEU A 6 34.50 -13.46 -22.24
CA LEU A 6 34.63 -14.70 -21.45
C LEU A 6 34.45 -14.30 -19.97
N CYS A 7 33.55 -14.87 -19.17
CA CYS A 7 33.67 -16.23 -18.69
C CYS A 7 32.31 -16.75 -18.16
N SER A 8 32.03 -18.01 -18.45
CA SER A 8 30.88 -18.80 -18.00
C SER A 8 31.39 -19.99 -17.17
N SER A 9 30.74 -20.33 -16.06
CA SER A 9 30.79 -21.67 -15.46
C SER A 9 29.44 -21.94 -14.78
N GLN A 10 28.56 -22.67 -15.45
CA GLN A 10 28.33 -24.12 -15.33
C GLN A 10 27.28 -24.48 -14.26
N SER A 11 26.09 -24.77 -14.77
CA SER A 11 24.95 -25.38 -14.11
C SER A 11 25.24 -26.83 -13.73
N LEU A 12 24.89 -27.21 -12.51
CA LEU A 12 24.86 -28.61 -12.04
C LEU A 12 23.43 -29.14 -12.21
N GLU A 13 23.21 -29.95 -13.25
CA GLU A 13 22.02 -30.78 -13.43
C GLU A 13 22.10 -32.01 -12.52
N VAL A 14 21.08 -32.23 -11.69
CA VAL A 14 20.85 -33.51 -11.02
C VAL A 14 19.81 -34.29 -11.82
N ARG A 15 20.29 -35.30 -12.55
CA ARG A 15 19.45 -36.33 -13.18
C ARG A 15 18.90 -37.28 -12.12
N SER A 16 17.59 -37.50 -12.12
CA SER A 16 16.98 -38.68 -11.51
C SER A 16 16.32 -39.53 -12.61
N SER A 17 16.73 -40.80 -12.72
CA SER A 17 16.11 -41.79 -13.59
C SER A 17 15.07 -42.62 -12.83
N PRO A 18 14.04 -43.15 -13.51
CA PRO A 18 12.89 -43.79 -12.87
C PRO A 18 13.16 -45.27 -12.59
N ARG A 19 12.63 -45.80 -11.49
CA ARG A 19 12.63 -47.24 -11.20
C ARG A 19 11.20 -47.75 -11.21
N ALA A 20 10.91 -48.62 -12.17
CA ALA A 20 9.69 -49.42 -12.25
C ALA A 20 9.81 -50.69 -11.38
N ALA A 21 8.72 -51.06 -10.71
CA ALA A 21 8.42 -52.41 -10.21
C ALA A 21 6.89 -52.48 -10.07
N ALA A 22 6.20 -53.18 -10.97
CA ALA A 22 5.79 -54.59 -10.85
C ALA A 22 4.58 -54.77 -9.91
N GLY A 23 3.48 -55.24 -10.51
CA GLY A 23 2.16 -55.24 -9.91
C GLY A 23 1.88 -56.39 -8.95
N ASN A 24 0.69 -56.33 -8.36
CA ASN A 24 0.04 -57.48 -7.78
C ASN A 24 -1.49 -57.35 -7.95
N LYS A 25 -2.10 -58.36 -8.57
CA LYS A 25 -3.55 -58.54 -8.68
C LYS A 25 -4.05 -59.20 -7.39
N GLY A 26 -5.15 -58.69 -6.84
CA GLY A 26 -5.92 -59.33 -5.77
C GLY A 26 -7.34 -58.78 -5.75
N GLU A 27 -8.32 -59.65 -5.99
CA GLU A 27 -9.74 -59.35 -6.12
C GLU A 27 -10.44 -59.13 -4.77
N GLY A 28 -11.43 -58.24 -4.78
CA GLY A 28 -12.74 -58.46 -4.15
C GLY A 28 -12.96 -58.01 -2.70
N ARG A 29 -13.64 -56.87 -2.51
CA ARG A 29 -15.02 -56.76 -1.97
C ARG A 29 -15.36 -55.34 -1.50
N GLY A 30 -16.35 -54.75 -2.16
CA GLY A 30 -17.38 -53.84 -1.62
C GLY A 30 -16.93 -52.66 -0.76
N ALA A 31 -16.53 -51.56 -1.40
CA ALA A 31 -16.61 -50.23 -0.80
C ALA A 31 -17.76 -49.48 -1.48
N GLU A 32 -18.90 -49.36 -0.79
CA GLU A 32 -19.96 -48.43 -1.16
C GLU A 32 -19.51 -47.02 -0.76
N LEU A 33 -18.67 -46.44 -1.64
CA LEU A 33 -18.27 -45.04 -1.56
C LEU A 33 -19.43 -44.21 -2.10
N LEU A 34 -20.10 -43.51 -1.19
CA LEU A 34 -21.02 -42.41 -1.48
C LEU A 34 -20.45 -41.54 -2.61
N GLU A 35 -21.06 -41.61 -3.78
CA GLU A 35 -20.77 -40.72 -4.90
C GLU A 35 -21.11 -39.28 -4.47
N THR A 36 -20.08 -38.48 -4.18
CA THR A 36 -20.21 -37.03 -4.22
C THR A 36 -20.66 -36.62 -5.62
N PRO A 37 -21.68 -35.77 -5.77
CA PRO A 37 -22.20 -35.40 -7.07
C PRO A 37 -21.08 -34.72 -7.86
N SER A 38 -20.61 -35.40 -8.90
CA SER A 38 -19.69 -34.89 -9.88
C SER A 38 -20.37 -33.73 -10.60
N HIS A 39 -20.17 -32.51 -10.08
CA HIS A 39 -20.35 -31.30 -10.88
C HIS A 39 -19.54 -31.52 -12.15
N ARG A 40 -20.22 -31.62 -13.30
CA ARG A 40 -19.56 -31.61 -14.61
C ARG A 40 -18.78 -30.31 -14.70
N LEU A 41 -17.48 -30.36 -14.40
CA LEU A 41 -16.57 -29.25 -14.67
C LEU A 41 -16.52 -29.13 -16.19
N GLY A 42 -17.40 -28.29 -16.73
CA GLY A 42 -17.30 -27.82 -18.10
C GLY A 42 -15.90 -27.27 -18.35
N ARG A 43 -15.45 -27.33 -19.60
CA ARG A 43 -14.16 -26.78 -20.04
C ARG A 43 -13.87 -25.46 -19.34
N VAL A 44 -12.71 -25.38 -18.66
CA VAL A 44 -12.24 -24.14 -18.05
C VAL A 44 -12.12 -23.08 -19.15
N LYS A 45 -12.87 -21.99 -18.99
CA LYS A 45 -12.88 -20.87 -19.93
C LYS A 45 -11.57 -20.10 -19.82
N SER A 46 -11.04 -19.65 -20.96
CA SER A 46 -9.85 -18.81 -21.01
C SER A 46 -10.15 -17.36 -20.55
N LEU A 47 -9.11 -16.60 -20.20
CA LEU A 47 -9.25 -15.17 -19.87
C LEU A 47 -9.83 -14.35 -21.04
N HIS A 48 -9.63 -14.79 -22.28
CA HIS A 48 -10.21 -14.13 -23.45
C HIS A 48 -11.74 -14.25 -23.50
N GLU A 49 -12.30 -15.35 -22.97
CA GLU A 49 -13.74 -15.62 -22.93
C GLU A 49 -14.44 -14.97 -21.72
N MET A 50 -13.68 -14.34 -20.82
CA MET A 50 -14.24 -13.64 -19.66
C MET A 50 -15.05 -12.42 -20.10
N PRO A 51 -16.26 -12.20 -19.55
CA PRO A 51 -17.06 -11.02 -19.86
C PRO A 51 -16.38 -9.75 -19.34
N GLY A 52 -16.66 -8.62 -19.97
CA GLY A 52 -16.10 -7.33 -19.57
C GLY A 52 -16.39 -6.24 -20.59
N PRO A 53 -16.21 -4.96 -20.21
CA PRO A 53 -16.38 -3.83 -21.11
C PRO A 53 -15.43 -3.93 -22.30
N ASN A 54 -15.88 -3.38 -23.44
CA ASN A 54 -15.01 -3.15 -24.58
C ASN A 54 -13.88 -2.18 -24.19
N THR A 55 -12.63 -2.51 -24.51
CA THR A 55 -11.45 -1.70 -24.20
C THR A 55 -11.57 -0.24 -24.64
N LEU A 56 -12.13 0.03 -25.82
CA LEU A 56 -12.29 1.40 -26.33
C LEU A 56 -13.36 2.17 -25.55
N TYR A 57 -14.46 1.51 -25.19
CA TYR A 57 -15.50 2.12 -24.36
C TYR A 57 -14.99 2.40 -22.95
N ASN A 58 -14.24 1.46 -22.37
CA ASN A 58 -13.62 1.63 -21.06
C ASN A 58 -12.66 2.83 -21.06
N LEU A 59 -11.84 2.97 -22.11
CA LEU A 59 -10.95 4.14 -22.29
C LEU A 59 -11.74 5.44 -22.40
N TYR A 60 -12.80 5.48 -23.20
CA TYR A 60 -13.67 6.65 -23.33
C TYR A 60 -14.33 7.02 -21.99
N GLU A 61 -14.83 6.04 -21.23
CA GLU A 61 -15.46 6.28 -19.93
C GLU A 61 -14.45 6.87 -18.92
N PHE A 62 -13.21 6.39 -18.92
CA PHE A 62 -12.17 6.91 -18.02
C PHE A 62 -11.67 8.31 -18.38
N PHE A 63 -11.47 8.60 -19.67
CA PHE A 63 -10.86 9.87 -20.09
C PHE A 63 -11.88 10.98 -20.35
N TRP A 64 -13.03 10.65 -20.94
CA TRP A 64 -13.97 11.67 -21.43
C TRP A 64 -15.16 11.92 -20.50
N LYS A 65 -15.40 11.04 -19.53
CA LYS A 65 -16.51 11.14 -18.56
C LYS A 65 -16.05 11.21 -17.10
N ASP A 66 -14.82 11.65 -16.87
CA ASP A 66 -14.20 11.70 -15.54
C ASP A 66 -14.30 10.37 -14.78
N GLY A 67 -14.15 9.24 -15.49
CA GLY A 67 -14.32 7.92 -14.89
C GLY A 67 -13.32 7.64 -13.77
N PHE A 68 -12.16 8.30 -13.74
CA PHE A 68 -11.20 8.19 -12.63
C PHE A 68 -11.73 8.75 -11.30
N GLY A 69 -12.65 9.72 -11.32
CA GLY A 69 -13.36 10.19 -10.12
C GLY A 69 -14.48 9.25 -9.68
N ARG A 70 -14.99 8.42 -10.60
CA ARG A 70 -16.18 7.58 -10.43
C ARG A 70 -15.88 6.08 -10.61
N ILE A 71 -14.64 5.66 -10.37
CA ILE A 71 -14.21 4.26 -10.54
C ILE A 71 -15.11 3.31 -9.75
N HIS A 72 -15.48 3.69 -8.52
CA HIS A 72 -16.34 2.89 -7.66
C HIS A 72 -17.74 2.69 -8.28
N GLU A 73 -18.33 3.72 -8.88
CA GLU A 73 -19.62 3.61 -9.62
C GLU A 73 -19.48 2.71 -10.84
N ILE A 74 -18.39 2.86 -11.60
CA ILE A 74 -18.11 2.05 -12.79
C ILE A 74 -17.97 0.57 -12.41
N GLN A 75 -17.27 0.24 -11.33
CA GLN A 75 -17.14 -1.13 -10.83
C GLN A 75 -18.50 -1.71 -10.39
N GLN A 76 -19.36 -0.91 -9.76
CA GLN A 76 -20.73 -1.33 -9.42
C GLN A 76 -21.56 -1.62 -10.67
N LYS A 77 -21.51 -0.74 -11.68
CA LYS A 77 -22.18 -0.93 -12.97
C LYS A 77 -21.68 -2.20 -13.68
N HIS A 78 -20.36 -2.39 -13.77
CA HIS A 78 -19.77 -3.56 -14.39
C HIS A 78 -20.13 -4.86 -13.66
N THR A 79 -20.25 -4.83 -12.33
CA THR A 79 -20.72 -5.99 -11.56
C THR A 79 -22.15 -6.37 -11.92
N GLN A 80 -23.03 -5.38 -12.17
CA GLN A 80 -24.40 -5.61 -12.59
C GLN A 80 -24.48 -6.13 -14.04
N GLU A 81 -23.64 -5.62 -14.94
CA GLU A 81 -23.64 -5.97 -16.37
C GLU A 81 -22.94 -7.31 -16.68
N TYR A 82 -21.76 -7.53 -16.11
CA TYR A 82 -20.88 -8.66 -16.45
C TYR A 82 -20.87 -9.76 -15.37
N GLY A 83 -21.45 -9.48 -14.21
CA GLY A 83 -21.57 -10.41 -13.09
C GLY A 83 -20.39 -10.35 -12.11
N LYS A 84 -20.22 -11.44 -11.37
CA LYS A 84 -19.31 -11.56 -10.21
C LYS A 84 -17.82 -11.47 -10.52
N ILE A 85 -17.44 -11.74 -11.76
CA ILE A 85 -16.04 -11.71 -12.21
C ILE A 85 -16.00 -11.23 -13.65
N PHE A 86 -15.17 -10.22 -13.92
CA PHE A 86 -15.07 -9.62 -15.25
C PHE A 86 -13.67 -9.07 -15.51
N LYS A 87 -13.31 -9.03 -16.78
CA LYS A 87 -12.05 -8.43 -17.24
C LYS A 87 -12.25 -6.96 -17.58
N SER A 88 -11.22 -6.16 -17.42
CA SER A 88 -11.16 -4.78 -17.91
C SER A 88 -9.73 -4.43 -18.30
N HIS A 89 -9.58 -3.38 -19.10
CA HIS A 89 -8.27 -2.88 -19.50
C HIS A 89 -8.11 -1.44 -19.04
N PHE A 90 -7.01 -1.17 -18.35
CA PHE A 90 -6.56 0.16 -17.98
C PHE A 90 -5.29 0.44 -18.77
N GLY A 91 -5.47 0.95 -20.00
CA GLY A 91 -4.36 1.05 -20.96
C GLY A 91 -3.74 -0.30 -21.26
N PRO A 92 -2.42 -0.46 -21.10
CA PRO A 92 -1.76 -1.74 -21.35
C PRO A 92 -2.05 -2.78 -20.25
N GLN A 93 -2.59 -2.37 -19.10
CA GLN A 93 -2.80 -3.26 -17.96
C GLN A 93 -4.12 -4.03 -18.09
N PHE A 94 -4.01 -5.36 -18.07
CA PHE A 94 -5.14 -6.27 -17.96
C PHE A 94 -5.51 -6.49 -16.50
N VAL A 95 -6.78 -6.24 -16.15
CA VAL A 95 -7.27 -6.33 -14.77
C VAL A 95 -8.49 -7.25 -14.71
N VAL A 96 -8.46 -8.21 -13.78
CA VAL A 96 -9.62 -9.03 -13.43
C VAL A 96 -10.22 -8.48 -12.15
N SER A 97 -11.46 -8.01 -12.24
CA SER A 97 -12.24 -7.58 -11.08
C SER A 97 -13.06 -8.75 -10.53
N ILE A 98 -13.07 -8.90 -9.21
CA ILE A 98 -13.83 -9.93 -8.49
C ILE A 98 -14.75 -9.23 -7.50
N ALA A 99 -16.05 -9.49 -7.61
CA ALA A 99 -17.12 -8.93 -6.79
C ALA A 99 -17.89 -10.02 -6.01
N ASP A 100 -17.23 -11.15 -5.70
CA ASP A 100 -17.79 -12.27 -4.96
C ASP A 100 -16.89 -12.67 -3.79
N ARG A 101 -17.51 -12.87 -2.62
CA ARG A 101 -16.79 -13.15 -1.37
C ARG A 101 -16.00 -14.46 -1.40
N ASP A 102 -16.55 -15.50 -2.02
CA ASP A 102 -15.96 -16.84 -2.02
C ASP A 102 -14.80 -16.90 -3.01
N MET A 103 -14.91 -16.20 -4.13
CA MET A 103 -13.81 -16.00 -5.08
C MET A 103 -12.68 -15.17 -4.47
N VAL A 104 -12.99 -14.08 -3.76
CA VAL A 104 -11.96 -13.30 -3.04
C VAL A 104 -11.26 -14.18 -1.99
N ALA A 105 -12.02 -14.97 -1.24
CA ALA A 105 -11.43 -15.90 -0.27
C ALA A 105 -10.52 -16.96 -0.93
N GLN A 106 -10.84 -17.42 -2.14
CA GLN A 106 -9.97 -18.32 -2.89
C GLN A 106 -8.65 -17.64 -3.28
N VAL A 107 -8.71 -16.41 -3.79
CA VAL A 107 -7.50 -15.64 -4.15
C VAL A 107 -6.62 -15.41 -2.93
N LEU A 108 -7.21 -14.99 -1.81
CA LEU A 108 -6.47 -14.75 -0.56
C LEU A 108 -5.85 -16.03 0.02
N ARG A 109 -6.49 -17.20 -0.14
CA ARG A 109 -5.92 -18.49 0.28
C ARG A 109 -4.81 -18.99 -0.65
N ALA A 110 -4.86 -18.60 -1.92
CA ALA A 110 -3.83 -18.91 -2.92
C ALA A 110 -2.66 -17.90 -2.89
N GLU A 111 -2.71 -16.90 -2.00
CA GLU A 111 -1.67 -15.88 -1.86
C GLU A 111 -0.32 -16.52 -1.48
N GLY A 112 0.75 -16.07 -2.12
CA GLY A 112 2.12 -16.50 -1.83
C GLY A 112 2.69 -15.86 -0.56
N ARG A 113 3.90 -16.28 -0.18
CA ARG A 113 4.63 -15.75 1.00
C ARG A 113 4.87 -14.24 0.94
N ALA A 114 5.08 -13.68 -0.25
CA ALA A 114 5.30 -12.26 -0.48
C ALA A 114 4.31 -11.75 -1.55
N PRO A 115 3.11 -11.31 -1.15
CA PRO A 115 2.12 -10.78 -2.09
C PRO A 115 2.53 -9.46 -2.70
N GLN A 116 2.18 -9.29 -3.98
CA GLN A 116 2.38 -8.08 -4.76
C GLN A 116 1.02 -7.42 -5.02
N ARG A 117 0.89 -6.12 -4.75
CA ARG A 117 -0.41 -5.42 -4.82
C ARG A 117 -0.65 -4.74 -6.16
N ALA A 118 0.27 -3.89 -6.59
CA ALA A 118 0.21 -3.19 -7.87
C ALA A 118 1.61 -2.65 -8.16
N ASN A 119 2.03 -2.67 -9.43
CA ASN A 119 3.34 -2.14 -9.82
C ASN A 119 3.39 -0.62 -9.50
N MET A 120 4.17 -0.24 -8.48
CA MET A 120 4.44 1.15 -8.11
C MET A 120 5.72 1.66 -8.76
N GLU A 121 5.87 1.40 -10.06
CA GLU A 121 7.09 1.66 -10.84
C GLU A 121 7.63 3.09 -10.64
N SER A 122 6.75 4.09 -10.69
CA SER A 122 7.15 5.50 -10.48
C SER A 122 7.76 5.81 -9.10
N TRP A 123 7.38 5.07 -8.05
CA TRP A 123 7.96 5.23 -6.71
C TRP A 123 9.29 4.49 -6.61
N GLN A 124 9.39 3.31 -7.23
CA GLN A 124 10.61 2.52 -7.29
C GLN A 124 11.68 3.25 -8.10
N GLU A 125 11.34 3.73 -9.30
CA GLU A 125 12.24 4.49 -10.17
C GLU A 125 12.80 5.74 -9.48
N TYR A 126 11.94 6.53 -8.80
CA TYR A 126 12.40 7.69 -8.03
C TYR A 126 13.45 7.30 -6.98
N ARG A 127 13.21 6.20 -6.26
CA ARG A 127 14.06 5.74 -5.16
C ARG A 127 15.40 5.21 -5.68
N ASP A 128 15.37 4.45 -6.77
CA ASP A 128 16.57 3.93 -7.44
C ASP A 128 17.46 5.07 -7.97
N LEU A 129 16.87 6.06 -8.65
CA LEU A 129 17.58 7.23 -9.18
C LEU A 129 18.19 8.14 -8.10
N ARG A 130 17.71 8.04 -6.86
CA ARG A 130 18.13 8.90 -5.73
C ARG A 130 18.85 8.12 -4.63
N GLY A 131 19.08 6.81 -4.81
CA GLY A 131 19.71 5.96 -3.81
C GLY A 131 18.96 5.91 -2.48
N ARG A 132 17.63 5.99 -2.50
CA ARG A 132 16.78 5.96 -1.31
C ARG A 132 16.20 4.56 -1.10
N ALA A 133 16.14 4.10 0.15
CA ALA A 133 15.51 2.82 0.47
C ALA A 133 13.99 2.84 0.19
N THR A 134 13.39 1.69 -0.09
CA THR A 134 11.94 1.49 -0.18
C THR A 134 11.31 1.33 1.22
N GLY A 135 10.02 1.65 1.33
CA GLY A 135 9.21 1.38 2.52
C GLY A 135 8.16 0.30 2.25
N LEU A 136 7.34 -0.03 3.25
CA LEU A 136 6.31 -1.07 3.17
C LEU A 136 5.31 -0.95 2.00
N ILE A 137 5.04 0.26 1.53
CA ILE A 137 4.11 0.52 0.43
C ILE A 137 4.79 0.30 -0.92
N SER A 138 6.08 0.66 -1.04
CA SER A 138 6.82 0.63 -2.30
C SER A 138 7.70 -0.62 -2.51
N ALA A 139 7.99 -1.35 -1.44
CA ALA A 139 8.79 -2.57 -1.48
C ALA A 139 7.98 -3.78 -1.93
N GLU A 140 8.67 -4.72 -2.58
CA GLU A 140 8.10 -5.96 -3.10
C GLU A 140 8.94 -7.18 -2.67
N GLY A 141 8.37 -8.37 -2.81
CA GLY A 141 9.09 -9.63 -2.60
C GLY A 141 9.69 -9.81 -1.20
N GLU A 142 10.91 -10.34 -1.14
CA GLU A 142 11.59 -10.63 0.12
C GLU A 142 11.98 -9.37 0.91
N GLN A 143 12.24 -8.25 0.23
CA GLN A 143 12.53 -6.98 0.89
C GLN A 143 11.32 -6.49 1.68
N TRP A 144 10.14 -6.52 1.06
CA TRP A 144 8.88 -6.24 1.72
C TRP A 144 8.64 -7.17 2.90
N LEU A 145 8.89 -8.47 2.72
CA LEU A 145 8.64 -9.46 3.76
C LEU A 145 9.53 -9.25 4.98
N LYS A 146 10.81 -8.91 4.77
CA LYS A 146 11.75 -8.53 5.84
C LYS A 146 11.18 -7.36 6.63
N MET A 147 10.88 -6.24 5.97
CA MET A 147 10.37 -5.03 6.62
C MET A 147 9.04 -5.27 7.35
N ARG A 148 8.13 -6.00 6.72
CA ARG A 148 6.83 -6.36 7.31
C ARG A 148 6.99 -7.23 8.55
N SER A 149 7.92 -8.19 8.53
CA SER A 149 8.15 -9.08 9.67
C SER A 149 8.60 -8.28 10.89
N VAL A 150 9.51 -7.32 10.72
CA VAL A 150 9.99 -6.44 11.80
C VAL A 150 8.87 -5.51 12.30
N LEU A 151 8.24 -4.75 11.40
CA LEU A 151 7.29 -3.70 11.75
C LEU A 151 5.98 -4.25 12.33
N SER A 152 5.50 -5.40 11.82
CA SER A 152 4.25 -6.01 12.30
C SER A 152 4.30 -6.40 13.79
N GLN A 153 5.49 -6.72 14.32
CA GLN A 153 5.62 -7.08 15.74
C GLN A 153 5.24 -5.92 16.66
N LYS A 154 5.40 -4.67 16.19
CA LYS A 154 5.22 -3.47 17.00
C LYS A 154 3.97 -2.68 16.65
N VAL A 155 3.52 -2.77 15.40
CA VAL A 155 2.37 -1.98 14.90
C VAL A 155 1.06 -2.77 14.92
N LEU A 156 1.11 -4.11 14.93
CA LEU A 156 -0.11 -4.94 14.82
C LEU A 156 -0.41 -5.79 16.07
N LYS A 157 0.55 -5.98 16.96
CA LYS A 157 0.33 -6.76 18.19
C LYS A 157 -0.44 -5.93 19.22
N PRO A 158 -1.57 -6.40 19.76
CA PRO A 158 -2.37 -5.62 20.71
C PRO A 158 -1.59 -5.12 21.93
N LYS A 159 -0.66 -5.94 22.45
CA LYS A 159 0.19 -5.57 23.60
C LYS A 159 1.12 -4.40 23.29
N ASP A 160 1.79 -4.44 22.15
CA ASP A 160 2.72 -3.40 21.71
C ASP A 160 1.97 -2.12 21.29
N VAL A 161 0.78 -2.27 20.68
CA VAL A 161 -0.07 -1.14 20.27
C VAL A 161 -0.68 -0.39 21.46
N ALA A 162 -0.91 -1.07 22.59
CA ALA A 162 -1.50 -0.46 23.78
C ALA A 162 -0.68 0.71 24.33
N VAL A 163 0.63 0.74 24.10
CA VAL A 163 1.53 1.84 24.50
C VAL A 163 1.14 3.17 23.83
N TYR A 164 0.48 3.13 22.66
CA TYR A 164 0.04 4.33 21.96
C TYR A 164 -1.28 4.91 22.48
N SER A 165 -2.02 4.16 23.32
CA SER A 165 -3.36 4.55 23.77
C SER A 165 -3.39 5.88 24.53
N GLU A 166 -2.40 6.13 25.40
CA GLU A 166 -2.32 7.36 26.18
C GLU A 166 -2.17 8.58 25.27
N GLY A 167 -1.21 8.54 24.34
CA GLY A 167 -1.00 9.64 23.39
C GLY A 167 -2.20 9.86 22.45
N VAL A 168 -2.89 8.79 22.04
CA VAL A 168 -4.12 8.91 21.24
C VAL A 168 -5.25 9.54 22.07
N ASN A 169 -5.39 9.16 23.35
CA ASN A 169 -6.40 9.68 24.26
C ASN A 169 -6.20 11.18 24.56
N GLU A 170 -4.97 11.66 24.67
CA GLU A 170 -4.66 13.09 24.78
C GLU A 170 -5.23 13.86 23.59
N VAL A 171 -4.98 13.37 22.37
CA VAL A 171 -5.44 14.01 21.13
C VAL A 171 -6.96 13.96 21.01
N ILE A 172 -7.59 12.83 21.37
CA ILE A 172 -9.06 12.72 21.41
C ILE A 172 -9.64 13.73 22.40
N THR A 173 -9.03 13.89 23.56
CA THR A 173 -9.47 14.84 24.59
C THR A 173 -9.43 16.28 24.06
N ASP A 174 -8.36 16.65 23.36
CA ASP A 174 -8.23 17.98 22.74
C ASP A 174 -9.18 18.17 21.55
N LEU A 175 -9.44 17.11 20.78
CA LEU A 175 -10.47 17.12 19.75
C LEU A 175 -11.87 17.40 20.34
N ILE A 176 -12.25 16.73 21.43
CA ILE A 176 -13.53 16.94 22.12
C ILE A 176 -13.64 18.38 22.62
N LYS A 177 -12.60 18.92 23.27
CA LYS A 177 -12.57 20.33 23.70
C LYS A 177 -12.73 21.29 22.50
N ARG A 178 -12.10 20.98 21.37
CA ARG A 178 -12.21 21.78 20.16
C ARG A 178 -13.62 21.74 19.57
N ILE A 179 -14.27 20.58 19.55
CA ILE A 179 -15.67 20.41 19.12
C ILE A 179 -16.58 21.29 19.97
N HIS A 180 -16.46 21.23 21.31
CA HIS A 180 -17.27 22.07 22.20
C HIS A 180 -17.04 23.57 21.98
N THR A 181 -15.79 23.96 21.75
CA THR A 181 -15.45 25.36 21.47
C THR A 181 -16.08 25.84 20.16
N LEU A 182 -15.93 25.07 19.08
CA LEU A 182 -16.50 25.42 17.78
C LEU A 182 -18.03 25.49 17.85
N ARG A 183 -18.65 24.52 18.53
CA ARG A 183 -20.10 24.48 18.73
C ARG A 183 -20.60 25.73 19.47
N SER A 184 -19.88 26.20 20.49
CA SER A 184 -20.25 27.42 21.24
C SER A 184 -20.08 28.74 20.45
N GLN A 185 -19.42 28.70 19.29
CA GLN A 185 -19.18 29.86 18.43
C GLN A 185 -20.23 30.00 17.33
N GLU A 186 -21.01 28.95 17.05
CA GLU A 186 -22.09 28.96 16.05
C GLU A 186 -23.39 29.49 16.68
N GLU A 187 -24.24 30.12 15.86
CA GLU A 187 -25.48 30.79 16.32
C GLU A 187 -26.49 29.82 16.95
N ASP A 188 -26.50 28.57 16.49
CA ASP A 188 -27.42 27.54 17.00
C ASP A 188 -26.91 26.83 18.26
N GLY A 189 -25.63 27.01 18.62
CA GLY A 189 -25.01 26.33 19.76
C GLY A 189 -24.95 24.81 19.65
N GLU A 190 -25.24 24.23 18.48
CA GLU A 190 -25.40 22.78 18.29
C GLU A 190 -24.58 22.25 17.10
N THR A 191 -24.33 23.06 16.08
CA THR A 191 -23.63 22.63 14.87
C THR A 191 -22.13 22.83 14.96
N VAL A 192 -21.37 21.98 14.28
CA VAL A 192 -19.94 22.19 13.98
C VAL A 192 -19.75 22.20 12.48
N THR A 193 -19.30 23.34 11.94
CA THR A 193 -19.01 23.49 10.52
C THR A 193 -17.66 22.88 10.15
N ASN A 194 -17.56 22.34 8.93
CA ASN A 194 -16.32 21.79 8.35
C ASN A 194 -15.65 20.67 9.18
N VAL A 195 -16.44 19.65 9.54
CA VAL A 195 -15.98 18.46 10.28
C VAL A 195 -14.84 17.73 9.56
N ASN A 196 -14.82 17.73 8.22
CA ASN A 196 -13.73 17.15 7.42
C ASN A 196 -12.37 17.76 7.78
N LYS A 197 -12.27 19.10 7.88
CA LYS A 197 -11.04 19.78 8.28
C LYS A 197 -10.63 19.41 9.71
N LEU A 198 -11.61 19.19 10.58
CA LEU A 198 -11.39 18.82 11.97
C LEU A 198 -10.83 17.39 12.09
N PHE A 199 -11.44 16.40 11.43
CA PHE A 199 -10.97 15.01 11.45
C PHE A 199 -9.66 14.81 10.70
N PHE A 200 -9.41 15.62 9.68
CA PHE A 200 -8.11 15.66 9.03
C PHE A 200 -7.01 16.19 9.97
N LYS A 201 -7.30 17.25 10.72
CA LYS A 201 -6.38 17.75 11.77
C LYS A 201 -6.18 16.70 12.87
N TYR A 202 -7.24 16.04 13.30
CA TYR A 202 -7.16 14.92 14.25
C TYR A 202 -6.27 13.80 13.72
N SER A 203 -6.41 13.39 12.46
CA SER A 203 -5.61 12.29 11.88
C SER A 203 -4.12 12.64 11.75
N MET A 204 -3.80 13.93 11.66
CA MET A 204 -2.43 14.42 11.75
C MET A 204 -1.89 14.36 13.19
N GLU A 205 -2.69 14.78 14.17
CA GLU A 205 -2.29 14.91 15.58
C GLU A 205 -2.37 13.59 16.34
N GLY A 206 -3.29 12.69 15.96
CA GLY A 206 -3.63 11.42 16.59
C GLY A 206 -2.66 10.29 16.26
N LYS A 207 -1.66 10.59 15.42
CA LYS A 207 -0.51 9.71 15.28
C LYS A 207 0.28 9.74 16.59
N PRO A 208 0.92 8.61 16.97
CA PRO A 208 1.67 8.53 18.21
C PRO A 208 2.53 9.78 18.42
N GLY A 209 2.45 10.40 19.61
CA GLY A 209 2.99 11.72 19.93
C GLY A 209 4.50 11.93 19.74
N TRP A 210 5.21 10.94 19.20
CA TRP A 210 6.58 11.07 18.73
C TRP A 210 6.71 11.55 17.27
N ILE A 211 5.63 11.52 16.48
CA ILE A 211 5.71 11.92 15.07
C ILE A 211 5.35 13.39 14.84
N CYS A 212 4.52 14.05 15.66
CA CYS A 212 4.04 15.39 15.32
C CYS A 212 3.65 16.29 16.51
N LYS A 213 4.50 16.35 17.55
CA LYS A 213 4.34 17.38 18.61
C LYS A 213 4.85 18.77 18.17
N GLU A 214 5.69 18.85 17.14
CA GLU A 214 6.20 20.14 16.65
C GLU A 214 5.22 20.82 15.69
N ASN A 215 4.74 22.00 16.10
CA ASN A 215 3.76 22.80 15.36
C ASN A 215 4.31 23.47 14.09
N GLY A 216 5.60 23.31 13.79
CA GLY A 216 6.30 24.11 12.78
C GLY A 216 6.05 23.75 11.31
N HIS A 217 5.66 22.51 11.00
CA HIS A 217 5.59 22.03 9.60
C HIS A 217 4.26 21.38 9.19
N LYS A 218 3.21 21.58 10.00
CA LYS A 218 1.89 20.98 9.75
C LYS A 218 1.33 21.47 8.41
N ALA A 219 1.34 22.77 8.17
CA ALA A 219 0.76 23.37 6.96
C ALA A 219 1.46 22.89 5.69
N GLU A 220 2.78 22.78 5.74
CA GLU A 220 3.63 22.30 4.66
C GLU A 220 3.36 20.82 4.36
N TRP A 221 3.24 19.98 5.38
CA TRP A 221 2.85 18.58 5.20
C TRP A 221 1.47 18.46 4.53
N LEU A 222 0.50 19.29 4.94
CA LEU A 222 -0.83 19.29 4.33
C LEU A 222 -0.79 19.75 2.88
N TRP A 223 -0.03 20.80 2.59
CA TRP A 223 0.14 21.30 1.23
C TRP A 223 0.75 20.23 0.33
N SER A 224 1.76 19.52 0.81
CA SER A 224 2.44 18.47 0.04
C SER A 224 1.61 17.21 -0.13
N LEU A 225 0.79 16.81 0.85
CA LEU A 225 -0.18 15.74 0.67
C LEU A 225 -1.24 16.10 -0.38
N SER A 226 -1.77 17.32 -0.33
CA SER A 226 -2.72 17.81 -1.33
C SER A 226 -2.09 17.82 -2.72
N LEU A 227 -0.85 18.29 -2.83
CA LEU A 227 -0.09 18.35 -4.08
C LEU A 227 0.29 16.95 -4.59
N LEU A 228 0.54 15.99 -3.70
CA LEU A 228 0.77 14.59 -4.06
C LEU A 228 -0.50 13.98 -4.68
N LYS A 229 -1.66 14.23 -4.08
CA LYS A 229 -2.94 13.77 -4.65
C LYS A 229 -3.23 14.41 -6.01
N SER A 230 -2.97 15.70 -6.14
CA SER A 230 -3.18 16.41 -7.41
C SER A 230 -2.22 15.96 -8.50
N THR A 231 -1.03 15.45 -8.15
CA THR A 231 -0.10 14.84 -9.12
C THR A 231 -0.47 13.39 -9.47
N PHE A 232 -1.14 12.64 -8.58
CA PHE A 232 -1.62 11.29 -8.85
C PHE A 232 -2.77 11.21 -9.87
N ARG A 233 -3.74 12.14 -9.81
CA ARG A 233 -4.91 12.16 -10.70
C ARG A 233 -4.52 12.21 -12.19
N PRO A 234 -3.64 13.12 -12.64
CA PRO A 234 -3.15 13.13 -14.02
C PRO A 234 -2.22 11.95 -14.33
N LYS A 235 -1.37 11.49 -13.40
CA LYS A 235 -0.50 10.32 -13.66
C LYS A 235 -1.28 9.04 -13.99
N ARG A 236 -2.44 8.80 -13.36
CA ARG A 236 -3.33 7.68 -13.71
C ARG A 236 -3.95 7.82 -15.10
N LEU A 237 -4.20 9.05 -15.53
CA LEU A 237 -4.66 9.38 -16.88
C LEU A 237 -3.56 9.09 -17.91
N PHE A 238 -2.30 9.41 -17.62
CA PHE A 238 -1.21 9.28 -18.60
C PHE A 238 -0.48 7.92 -18.59
N ALA A 239 -0.51 7.15 -17.49
CA ALA A 239 0.06 5.79 -17.44
C ALA A 239 -0.67 4.77 -18.34
N VAL A 240 -1.81 5.16 -18.91
CA VAL A 240 -2.66 4.33 -19.76
C VAL A 240 -2.37 4.55 -21.26
N THR A 241 -1.71 5.66 -21.60
CA THR A 241 -1.36 6.02 -22.99
C THR A 241 0.15 5.91 -23.17
N ASP A 242 0.65 4.75 -23.62
CA ASP A 242 2.06 4.52 -23.99
C ASP A 242 2.54 5.41 -25.17
N VAL A 243 1.68 6.26 -25.71
CA VAL A 243 1.86 6.90 -27.00
C VAL A 243 1.52 8.40 -26.88
N TYR A 244 2.57 9.23 -26.95
CA TYR A 244 2.57 10.71 -27.13
C TYR A 244 2.36 11.66 -25.93
N MET A 245 3.08 11.52 -24.82
CA MET A 245 3.19 12.64 -23.85
C MET A 245 4.55 12.74 -23.12
N GLU A 246 5.69 12.48 -23.77
CA GLU A 246 7.01 12.59 -23.10
C GLU A 246 7.22 13.94 -22.40
N LEU A 247 6.82 15.06 -23.00
CA LEU A 247 6.97 16.40 -22.41
C LEU A 247 6.05 16.66 -21.20
N TRP A 248 4.78 16.23 -21.27
CA TRP A 248 3.82 16.43 -20.17
C TRP A 248 4.03 15.43 -19.03
N VAL A 249 4.40 14.18 -19.37
CA VAL A 249 4.87 13.18 -18.41
C VAL A 249 6.13 13.68 -17.72
N THR A 250 7.07 14.32 -18.42
CA THR A 250 8.25 14.94 -17.80
C THR A 250 7.86 16.05 -16.83
N PHE A 251 6.97 16.99 -17.21
CA PHE A 251 6.52 18.05 -16.29
C PHE A 251 5.80 17.50 -15.05
N LEU A 252 4.86 16.57 -15.24
CA LEU A 252 4.13 15.90 -14.16
C LEU A 252 5.05 15.00 -13.31
N SER A 253 6.10 14.44 -13.92
CA SER A 253 7.13 13.65 -13.23
C SER A 253 8.03 14.55 -12.39
N VAL A 254 8.42 15.72 -12.88
CA VAL A 254 9.18 16.73 -12.12
C VAL A 254 8.37 17.21 -10.92
N SER A 255 7.11 17.63 -11.11
CA SER A 255 6.25 18.04 -9.98
C SER A 255 6.03 16.91 -8.97
N PHE A 256 5.84 15.67 -9.42
CA PHE A 256 5.75 14.52 -8.51
C PHE A 256 7.06 14.27 -7.77
N THR A 257 8.19 14.33 -8.46
CA THR A 257 9.54 14.12 -7.90
C THR A 257 9.83 15.14 -6.80
N GLU A 258 9.52 16.41 -7.04
CA GLU A 258 9.70 17.49 -6.06
C GLU A 258 8.79 17.30 -4.83
N VAL A 259 7.52 16.96 -5.05
CA VAL A 259 6.57 16.72 -3.95
C VAL A 259 6.97 15.50 -3.13
N PHE A 260 7.34 14.41 -3.79
CA PHE A 260 7.75 13.18 -3.14
C PHE A 260 9.08 13.38 -2.38
N GLN A 261 10.02 14.14 -2.95
CA GLN A 261 11.24 14.56 -2.27
C GLN A 261 10.94 15.38 -1.01
N PHE A 262 10.01 16.32 -1.10
CA PHE A 262 9.63 17.15 0.03
C PHE A 262 8.97 16.33 1.15
N LEU A 263 8.10 15.37 0.82
CA LEU A 263 7.49 14.48 1.79
C LEU A 263 8.52 13.58 2.48
N LEU A 264 9.50 13.07 1.73
CA LEU A 264 10.63 12.33 2.30
C LEU A 264 11.47 13.19 3.24
N LEU A 265 11.75 14.45 2.85
CA LEU A 265 12.49 15.40 3.69
C LEU A 265 11.75 15.70 4.99
N LEU A 266 10.44 15.95 4.92
CA LEU A 266 9.64 16.15 6.12
C LEU A 266 9.63 14.88 6.99
N GLY A 267 9.53 13.70 6.40
CA GLY A 267 9.64 12.44 7.14
C GLY A 267 10.99 12.29 7.86
N GLN A 268 12.09 12.65 7.19
CA GLN A 268 13.44 12.67 7.76
C GLN A 268 13.54 13.64 8.94
N ILE A 269 13.06 14.87 8.80
CA ILE A 269 13.09 15.87 9.88
C ILE A 269 12.42 15.34 11.15
N HIS A 270 11.25 14.70 11.03
CA HIS A 270 10.55 14.14 12.18
C HIS A 270 11.31 12.99 12.84
N VAL A 271 11.89 12.09 12.03
CA VAL A 271 12.71 10.99 12.55
C VAL A 271 13.98 11.53 13.22
N ASP A 272 14.65 12.53 12.63
CA ASP A 272 15.86 13.16 13.16
C ASP A 272 15.61 13.90 14.47
N ASN A 273 14.51 14.65 14.57
CA ASN A 273 14.15 15.34 15.81
C ASN A 273 13.86 14.34 16.92
N LYS A 274 13.20 13.22 16.60
CA LYS A 274 12.96 12.15 17.57
C LYS A 274 14.26 11.42 17.96
N LEU A 275 15.16 11.19 17.02
CA LEU A 275 16.48 10.64 17.26
C LEU A 275 17.28 11.51 18.23
N LYS A 276 17.30 12.83 17.99
CA LYS A 276 17.94 13.80 18.90
C LYS A 276 17.32 13.79 20.30
N ALA A 277 16.00 13.69 20.39
CA ALA A 277 15.31 13.59 21.68
C ALA A 277 15.69 12.30 22.44
N ILE A 278 15.72 11.16 21.75
CA ILE A 278 16.15 9.87 22.32
C ILE A 278 17.60 9.96 22.80
N GLN A 279 18.50 10.51 21.98
CA GLN A 279 19.90 10.68 22.34
C GLN A 279 20.06 11.57 23.58
N SER A 280 19.34 12.69 23.65
CA SER A 280 19.36 13.59 24.80
C SER A 280 18.90 12.91 26.10
N GLN A 281 17.87 12.05 26.02
CA GLN A 281 17.40 11.28 27.17
C GLN A 281 18.44 10.23 27.62
N LEU A 282 19.08 9.55 26.67
CA LEU A 282 20.15 8.60 26.97
C LEU A 282 21.37 9.28 27.60
N ASP A 283 21.75 10.47 27.10
CA ASP A 283 22.86 11.25 27.64
C ASP A 283 22.59 11.74 29.08
N GLN A 284 21.30 11.88 29.45
CA GLN A 284 20.84 12.21 30.79
C GLN A 284 20.71 10.98 31.71
N GLY A 285 20.99 9.77 31.21
CA GLY A 285 20.87 8.52 31.97
C GLY A 285 19.43 8.04 32.16
N GLU A 286 18.46 8.59 31.41
CA GLU A 286 17.08 8.17 31.47
C GLU A 286 16.87 6.84 30.73
N VAL A 287 16.03 5.95 31.29
CA VAL A 287 15.59 4.75 30.59
C VAL A 287 14.57 5.15 29.54
N VAL A 288 14.98 5.14 28.27
CA VAL A 288 14.08 5.40 27.14
C VAL A 288 13.15 4.19 26.97
N ASN A 289 12.01 4.22 27.64
CA ASN A 289 10.96 3.22 27.47
C ASN A 289 10.04 3.58 26.28
N GLY A 290 9.79 2.58 25.43
CA GLY A 290 8.52 2.43 24.70
C GLY A 290 8.31 3.36 23.51
N GLY A 291 8.69 2.90 22.32
CA GLY A 291 8.26 3.50 21.07
C GLY A 291 8.73 2.70 19.86
N LEU A 292 7.95 2.70 18.77
CA LEU A 292 8.30 1.98 17.54
C LEU A 292 9.71 2.35 17.06
N LEU A 293 10.00 3.65 17.00
CA LEU A 293 11.28 4.14 16.49
C LEU A 293 12.46 3.75 17.40
N THR A 294 12.31 3.86 18.72
CA THR A 294 13.34 3.45 19.68
C THR A 294 13.67 1.97 19.51
N ASP A 295 12.64 1.12 19.41
CA ASP A 295 12.83 -0.32 19.24
C ASP A 295 13.50 -0.66 17.90
N LEU A 296 13.10 0.02 16.81
CA LEU A 296 13.71 -0.18 15.49
C LEU A 296 15.20 0.19 15.47
N LEU A 297 15.57 1.24 16.20
CA LEU A 297 16.96 1.70 16.29
C LEU A 297 17.83 0.79 17.15
N VAL A 298 17.27 0.29 18.26
CA VAL A 298 17.98 -0.62 19.18
C VAL A 298 18.19 -2.00 18.55
N ASN A 299 17.17 -2.55 17.88
CA ASN A 299 17.23 -3.90 17.33
C ASN A 299 18.10 -4.00 16.06
N LYS A 300 18.37 -2.88 15.37
CA LYS A 300 19.23 -2.80 14.16
C LYS A 300 18.84 -3.77 13.03
N GLU A 301 17.59 -4.23 13.00
CA GLU A 301 17.08 -5.12 11.94
C GLU A 301 16.81 -4.36 10.62
N LEU A 302 16.64 -3.05 10.71
CA LEU A 302 16.48 -2.12 9.60
C LEU A 302 17.62 -1.09 9.58
N THR A 303 18.05 -0.72 8.38
CA THR A 303 18.96 0.40 8.15
C THR A 303 18.27 1.73 8.42
N LEU A 304 19.06 2.78 8.67
CA LEU A 304 18.51 4.11 8.92
C LEU A 304 17.68 4.64 7.73
N GLU A 305 18.12 4.38 6.48
CA GLU A 305 17.35 4.73 5.28
C GLU A 305 16.03 3.93 5.18
N GLU A 306 16.03 2.64 5.52
CA GLU A 306 14.79 1.84 5.60
C GLU A 306 13.85 2.39 6.68
N ILE A 307 14.38 2.85 7.83
CA ILE A 307 13.58 3.49 8.88
C ILE A 307 12.96 4.79 8.36
N TYR A 308 13.73 5.68 7.71
CA TYR A 308 13.20 6.91 7.13
C TYR A 308 12.08 6.63 6.09
N ALA A 309 12.31 5.66 5.21
CA ALA A 309 11.35 5.30 4.17
C ALA A 309 10.05 4.75 4.77
N ASN A 310 10.14 3.81 5.70
CA ASN A 310 8.96 3.22 6.35
C ASN A 310 8.19 4.24 7.17
N MET A 311 8.89 5.11 7.90
CA MET A 311 8.23 6.12 8.71
C MET A 311 7.49 7.15 7.87
N THR A 312 8.10 7.58 6.77
CA THR A 312 7.44 8.48 5.81
C THR A 312 6.21 7.82 5.19
N GLU A 313 6.29 6.55 4.79
CA GLU A 313 5.17 5.87 4.16
C GLU A 313 4.01 5.58 5.13
N MET A 314 4.31 5.22 6.38
CA MET A 314 3.30 5.11 7.44
C MET A 314 2.63 6.45 7.72
N LEU A 315 3.41 7.54 7.70
CA LEU A 315 2.90 8.91 7.81
C LEU A 315 1.96 9.25 6.65
N LEU A 316 2.36 8.98 5.41
CA LEU A 316 1.54 9.24 4.23
C LEU A 316 0.22 8.47 4.27
N ALA A 317 0.27 7.17 4.60
CA ALA A 317 -0.92 6.33 4.65
C ALA A 317 -1.92 6.74 5.75
N GLY A 318 -1.43 7.13 6.93
CA GLY A 318 -2.27 7.34 8.11
C GLY A 318 -3.06 8.66 8.13
N VAL A 319 -2.74 9.67 7.32
CA VAL A 319 -3.47 10.97 7.39
C VAL A 319 -4.86 10.84 6.79
N ASP A 320 -4.93 10.41 5.53
CA ASP A 320 -6.19 10.42 4.79
C ASP A 320 -7.12 9.31 5.26
N THR A 321 -6.57 8.12 5.49
CA THR A 321 -7.35 6.91 5.78
C THR A 321 -8.06 6.97 7.13
N VAL A 322 -7.49 7.66 8.11
CA VAL A 322 -8.10 7.83 9.45
C VAL A 322 -9.11 8.97 9.46
N SER A 323 -8.97 9.93 8.54
CA SER A 323 -9.83 11.12 8.48
C SER A 323 -11.14 10.94 7.71
N LEU A 324 -11.23 9.88 6.89
CA LEU A 324 -12.35 9.54 6.03
C LEU A 324 -13.41 8.72 6.78
#